data_AF-A0AA36JIX7-F1
#
_entry.id   AF-A0AA36JIX7-F1
#
_cell.length_a   1.000
_cell.length_b   1.000
_cell.length_c   1.000
_cell.angle_alpha   90.00
_cell.angle_beta   90.00
_cell.angle_gamma   90.00
#
_symmetry.space_group_name_H-M   'P 1'
#
loop_
_entity.id
_entity.type
_entity.pdbx_description
1 polymer ?
#
loop_
_entity_poly.entity_id
_entity_poly.type
_entity_poly.pdbx_seq_one_letter_code
_entity_poly.pdbx_strand_id
1 'polypeptide(L)'
;MLPALLSLAVAAQGQRLVIKNSCDTEPLWIAHEAGGGVGPDEQNLKIEPGKSFTFTTPDNLKATRYWPKMGCDSDGNKCQLGGSGGPSEICDTKLGCAPPVDTKFEATFGQKGEGCDPSKQEFTGCEWIDVSMVDGWTLPFKFEVTGSCVSTSSGKTVSDVSIDCSKVSIDDCPTAESIEGVGSLDLRLKHPQTGQLLGCYSPCSKLTLRSWNNTIAKDHTPQDAVAAPYCCPTPPESPDACRKGPVGETQYVKAVHKKCPGVYGYSYDDGMGLMTCTAGAIYTMTLYCPSSLPSPSPSPPSPPSPPSPSPPSPSPSKCSVGDSVSCPGSSALCAGDACCPDGSTCPSAEKSYQGCSKPKSKDCTEEQTETMVVV
;
A
#
# COMPACT_ATOMS: atom_id res chain seq x y z
N MET A 1 9.06 21.59 32.64
CA MET A 1 7.98 21.05 31.78
C MET A 1 7.97 21.88 30.51
N LEU A 2 8.50 21.36 29.40
CA LEU A 2 8.40 22.03 28.09
C LEU A 2 7.07 21.63 27.44
N PRO A 3 6.28 22.56 26.88
CA PRO A 3 5.07 22.19 26.16
C PRO A 3 5.45 21.55 24.83
N ALA A 4 4.87 20.39 24.53
CA ALA A 4 4.97 19.78 23.22
C ALA A 4 4.21 20.66 22.21
N LEU A 5 4.95 21.24 21.27
CA LEU A 5 4.38 21.90 20.09
C LEU A 5 3.78 20.83 19.18
N LEU A 6 2.46 20.68 19.21
CA LEU A 6 1.72 19.97 18.18
C LEU A 6 1.80 20.80 16.88
N SER A 7 2.67 20.40 15.95
CA SER A 7 2.60 20.90 14.58
C SER A 7 1.35 20.35 13.91
N LEU A 8 0.29 21.14 13.84
CA LEU A 8 -0.79 20.91 12.89
C LEU A 8 -0.23 21.18 11.49
N ALA A 9 0.05 20.11 10.73
CA ALA A 9 0.29 20.23 9.31
C ALA A 9 -0.99 20.76 8.65
N VAL A 10 -0.95 21.99 8.15
CA VAL A 10 -2.00 22.49 7.25
C VAL A 10 -1.91 21.66 5.98
N ALA A 11 -2.90 20.79 5.76
CA ALA A 11 -2.99 20.05 4.51
C ALA A 11 -3.04 21.04 3.34
N ALA A 12 -2.17 20.87 2.35
CA ALA A 12 -2.18 21.73 1.18
C ALA A 12 -3.51 21.57 0.42
N GLN A 13 -3.90 22.58 -0.36
CA GLN A 13 -5.12 22.50 -1.16
C GLN A 13 -5.08 21.27 -2.08
N GLY A 14 -6.15 20.47 -2.08
CA GLY A 14 -6.19 19.22 -2.83
C GLY A 14 -5.51 18.03 -2.16
N GLN A 15 -5.21 18.09 -0.85
CA GLN A 15 -4.70 16.95 -0.08
C GLN A 15 -5.65 16.63 1.07
N ARG A 16 -6.54 15.65 0.85
CA ARG A 16 -7.63 15.32 1.79
C ARG A 16 -7.54 13.93 2.37
N LEU A 17 -6.74 13.03 1.78
CA LEU A 17 -6.59 11.66 2.25
C LEU A 17 -5.20 11.45 2.85
N VAL A 18 -5.15 11.07 4.12
CA VAL A 18 -3.95 10.63 4.82
C VAL A 18 -4.07 9.14 5.09
N ILE A 19 -3.11 8.36 4.61
CA ILE A 19 -3.01 6.94 4.95
C ILE A 19 -1.80 6.72 5.86
N LYS A 20 -2.01 6.04 6.99
CA LYS A 20 -0.99 5.74 7.98
C LYS A 20 -0.71 4.24 8.05
N ASN A 21 0.56 3.88 7.99
CA ASN A 21 1.04 2.54 8.33
C ASN A 21 1.30 2.46 9.84
N SER A 22 0.51 1.68 10.57
CA SER A 22 0.73 1.39 12.01
C SER A 22 1.28 -0.02 12.25
N CYS A 23 1.88 -0.64 11.23
CA CYS A 23 2.77 -1.76 11.41
C CYS A 23 4.08 -1.34 12.09
N ASP A 24 4.64 -2.25 12.90
CA ASP A 24 5.91 -2.03 13.59
C ASP A 24 7.13 -2.32 12.70
N THR A 25 7.03 -3.34 11.82
CA THR A 25 8.18 -3.85 11.06
C THR A 25 7.97 -3.86 9.55
N GLU A 26 6.75 -4.00 9.08
CA GLU A 26 6.47 -4.21 7.66
C GLU A 26 6.08 -2.90 6.94
N PRO A 27 6.66 -2.64 5.76
CA PRO A 27 6.18 -1.56 4.91
C PRO A 27 4.80 -1.89 4.36
N LEU A 28 4.01 -0.84 4.20
CA LEU A 28 2.71 -0.88 3.56
C LEU A 28 2.84 -0.28 2.16
N TRP A 29 2.23 -0.90 1.17
CA TRP A 29 2.13 -0.37 -0.18
C TRP A 29 0.68 -0.01 -0.44
N ILE A 30 0.42 1.15 -1.05
CA ILE A 30 -0.93 1.55 -1.43
C ILE A 30 -1.03 1.51 -2.93
N ALA A 31 -1.93 0.67 -3.42
CA ALA A 31 -2.39 0.73 -4.78
C ALA A 31 -3.68 1.56 -4.85
N HIS A 32 -3.88 2.26 -5.96
CA HIS A 32 -5.02 3.12 -6.16
C HIS A 32 -5.48 3.22 -7.63
N GLU A 33 -6.71 3.68 -7.81
CA GLU A 33 -7.27 4.05 -9.10
C GLU A 33 -8.14 5.32 -8.99
N ALA A 34 -8.38 5.98 -10.12
CA ALA A 34 -9.32 7.09 -10.24
C ALA A 34 -9.99 7.06 -11.63
N GLY A 35 -11.33 7.03 -11.67
CA GLY A 35 -12.07 7.04 -12.94
C GLY A 35 -11.75 5.88 -13.88
N GLY A 36 -11.27 4.75 -13.35
CA GLY A 36 -10.82 3.58 -14.11
C GLY A 36 -9.39 3.67 -14.66
N GLY A 37 -8.65 4.75 -14.35
CA GLY A 37 -7.23 4.92 -14.67
C GLY A 37 -6.36 5.03 -13.41
N VAL A 38 -5.08 5.32 -13.60
CA VAL A 38 -4.17 5.67 -12.50
C VAL A 38 -4.59 7.01 -11.93
N GLY A 39 -4.55 7.15 -10.61
CA GLY A 39 -4.80 8.44 -9.96
C GLY A 39 -3.63 9.42 -10.11
N PRO A 40 -3.68 10.54 -9.40
CA PRO A 40 -2.67 11.60 -9.54
C PRO A 40 -1.29 11.26 -8.99
N ASP A 41 -1.22 10.31 -8.04
CA ASP A 41 0.03 9.88 -7.40
C ASP A 41 0.64 8.68 -8.13
N GLU A 42 1.91 8.37 -7.85
CA GLU A 42 2.55 7.17 -8.39
C GLU A 42 1.88 5.91 -7.83
N GLN A 43 1.79 4.88 -8.68
CA GLN A 43 1.22 3.61 -8.23
C GLN A 43 2.19 2.88 -7.31
N ASN A 44 1.65 2.06 -6.41
CA ASN A 44 2.44 1.34 -5.41
C ASN A 44 3.24 2.30 -4.54
N LEU A 45 2.53 3.21 -3.89
CA LEU A 45 3.17 4.13 -2.98
C LEU A 45 3.56 3.41 -1.69
N LYS A 46 4.85 3.40 -1.36
CA LYS A 46 5.39 2.79 -0.15
C LYS A 46 5.24 3.72 1.06
N ILE A 47 4.72 3.18 2.16
CA ILE A 47 4.62 3.83 3.47
C ILE A 47 5.38 2.97 4.49
N GLU A 48 6.52 3.47 4.94
CA GLU A 48 7.36 2.78 5.93
C GLU A 48 6.64 2.62 7.29
N PRO A 49 7.06 1.64 8.13
CA PRO A 49 6.51 1.44 9.48
C PRO A 49 6.38 2.74 10.29
N GLY A 50 5.21 2.94 10.89
CA GLY A 50 4.88 4.13 11.68
C GLY A 50 4.78 5.45 10.90
N LYS A 51 4.93 5.44 9.57
CA LYS A 51 4.81 6.63 8.72
C LYS A 51 3.42 6.78 8.14
N SER A 52 3.18 7.94 7.54
CA SER A 52 1.96 8.27 6.82
C SER A 52 2.31 8.95 5.51
N PHE A 53 1.40 8.85 4.55
CA PHE A 53 1.45 9.59 3.30
C PHE A 53 0.14 10.36 3.10
N THR A 54 0.24 11.55 2.52
CA THR A 54 -0.91 12.38 2.19
C THR A 54 -1.08 12.40 0.68
N PHE A 55 -2.16 11.78 0.19
CA PHE A 55 -2.45 11.61 -1.22
C PHE A 55 -2.95 12.89 -1.87
N THR A 56 -2.66 13.02 -3.16
CA THR A 56 -3.13 14.08 -4.04
C THR A 56 -4.57 13.79 -4.46
N THR A 57 -5.48 14.59 -3.93
CA THR A 57 -6.93 14.51 -4.12
C THR A 57 -7.47 15.86 -4.63
N PRO A 58 -7.18 16.26 -5.88
CA PRO A 58 -7.66 17.52 -6.44
C PRO A 58 -9.19 17.55 -6.48
N ASP A 59 -9.74 18.76 -6.62
CA ASP A 59 -11.18 18.95 -6.78
C ASP A 59 -11.68 18.21 -8.02
N ASN A 60 -12.89 17.66 -7.90
CA ASN A 60 -13.54 16.87 -8.94
C ASN A 60 -12.85 15.53 -9.28
N LEU A 61 -11.92 15.03 -8.44
CA LEU A 61 -11.39 13.67 -8.58
C LEU A 61 -12.48 12.64 -8.25
N LYS A 62 -12.83 11.73 -9.17
CA LYS A 62 -13.99 10.84 -9.03
C LYS A 62 -13.62 9.37 -9.07
N ALA A 63 -14.52 8.54 -8.53
CA ALA A 63 -14.44 7.08 -8.58
C ALA A 63 -13.05 6.59 -8.20
N THR A 64 -12.57 7.06 -7.05
CA THR A 64 -11.27 6.67 -6.53
C THR A 64 -11.39 5.48 -5.60
N ARG A 65 -10.37 4.63 -5.62
CA ARG A 65 -10.19 3.54 -4.67
C ARG A 65 -8.75 3.50 -4.24
N TYR A 66 -8.52 3.22 -2.96
CA TYR A 66 -7.20 3.04 -2.37
C TYR A 66 -7.23 1.78 -1.52
N TRP A 67 -6.29 0.87 -1.73
CA TRP A 67 -6.23 -0.39 -1.01
C TRP A 67 -4.79 -0.79 -0.65
N PRO A 68 -4.61 -1.50 0.48
CA PRO A 68 -3.30 -1.87 0.98
C PRO A 68 -2.77 -3.15 0.35
N LYS A 69 -1.45 -3.18 0.26
CA LYS A 69 -0.61 -4.26 -0.21
C LYS A 69 0.53 -4.49 0.77
N MET A 70 0.89 -5.75 1.02
CA MET A 70 2.01 -6.10 1.89
C MET A 70 2.73 -7.37 1.42
N GLY A 71 3.96 -7.53 1.91
CA GLY A 71 4.82 -8.65 1.49
C GLY A 71 5.19 -8.55 0.02
N CYS A 72 5.42 -7.33 -0.47
CA CYS A 72 5.76 -7.02 -1.86
C CYS A 72 7.27 -7.00 -2.11
N ASP A 73 7.67 -7.04 -3.37
CA ASP A 73 9.03 -6.72 -3.78
C ASP A 73 9.34 -5.21 -3.67
N SER A 74 10.54 -4.80 -4.09
CA SER A 74 11.03 -3.42 -3.98
C SER A 74 10.22 -2.39 -4.79
N ASP A 75 9.41 -2.85 -5.74
CA ASP A 75 8.59 -2.01 -6.62
C ASP A 75 7.11 -2.05 -6.20
N GLY A 76 6.82 -2.69 -5.06
CA GLY A 76 5.45 -2.89 -4.58
C GLY A 76 4.67 -3.90 -5.41
N ASN A 77 5.32 -4.74 -6.20
CA ASN A 77 4.70 -5.81 -6.98
C ASN A 77 4.83 -7.16 -6.26
N LYS A 78 4.24 -8.22 -6.84
CA LYS A 78 4.36 -9.62 -6.36
C LYS A 78 4.06 -9.76 -4.85
N CYS A 79 3.04 -9.06 -4.39
CA CYS A 79 2.68 -9.01 -2.99
C CYS A 79 2.02 -10.30 -2.52
N GLN A 80 2.22 -10.63 -1.24
CA GLN A 80 1.47 -11.70 -0.60
C GLN A 80 -0.01 -11.34 -0.50
N LEU A 81 -0.33 -10.09 -0.13
CA LEU A 81 -1.70 -9.58 -0.03
C LEU A 81 -1.88 -8.29 -0.82
N GLY A 82 -3.11 -8.02 -1.26
CA GLY A 82 -3.50 -6.77 -1.93
C GLY A 82 -3.12 -6.65 -3.39
N GLY A 83 -2.46 -7.66 -3.97
CA GLY A 83 -2.09 -7.71 -5.39
C GLY A 83 -3.29 -7.96 -6.32
N SER A 84 -4.39 -7.22 -6.11
CA SER A 84 -5.71 -7.47 -6.69
C SER A 84 -5.89 -6.93 -8.11
N GLY A 85 -4.82 -6.36 -8.68
CA GLY A 85 -4.82 -5.76 -10.00
C GLY A 85 -5.35 -4.33 -9.98
N GLY A 86 -5.61 -3.78 -11.16
CA GLY A 86 -5.98 -2.38 -11.35
C GLY A 86 -5.06 -1.68 -12.36
N PRO A 87 -5.28 -0.39 -12.63
CA PRO A 87 -4.47 0.38 -13.55
C PRO A 87 -2.98 0.34 -13.15
N SER A 88 -2.13 -0.07 -14.09
CA SER A 88 -0.67 -0.22 -13.93
C SER A 88 -0.21 -1.22 -12.85
N GLU A 89 -1.12 -2.03 -12.30
CA GLU A 89 -0.78 -3.07 -11.33
C GLU A 89 -0.31 -4.35 -12.03
N ILE A 90 0.77 -4.95 -11.52
CA ILE A 90 1.35 -6.17 -12.08
C ILE A 90 0.98 -7.35 -11.20
N CYS A 91 0.12 -8.22 -11.74
CA CYS A 91 -0.24 -9.47 -11.11
C CYS A 91 0.77 -10.58 -11.44
N ASP A 92 0.81 -11.62 -10.60
CA ASP A 92 1.64 -12.79 -10.85
C ASP A 92 1.22 -13.47 -12.17
N THR A 93 2.21 -13.81 -13.00
CA THR A 93 1.95 -14.36 -14.35
C THR A 93 1.40 -15.78 -14.34
N LYS A 94 1.54 -16.52 -13.24
CA LYS A 94 1.06 -17.89 -13.08
C LYS A 94 -0.23 -17.96 -12.27
N LEU A 95 -0.31 -17.21 -11.17
CA LEU A 95 -1.46 -17.20 -10.27
C LEU A 95 -2.56 -16.23 -10.71
N GLY A 96 -2.20 -15.19 -11.47
CA GLY A 96 -3.06 -14.04 -11.71
C GLY A 96 -3.17 -13.14 -10.49
N CYS A 97 -4.09 -12.16 -10.58
CA CYS A 97 -4.33 -11.21 -9.51
C CYS A 97 -4.97 -11.88 -8.29
N ALA A 98 -4.69 -11.33 -7.11
CA ALA A 98 -5.46 -11.62 -5.92
C ALA A 98 -6.95 -11.27 -6.14
N PRO A 99 -7.88 -11.92 -5.42
CA PRO A 99 -9.25 -11.46 -5.38
C PRO A 99 -9.31 -10.07 -4.70
N PRO A 100 -10.07 -9.10 -5.24
CA PRO A 100 -10.22 -7.75 -4.66
C PRO A 100 -11.09 -7.75 -3.39
N VAL A 101 -10.69 -8.47 -2.34
CA VAL A 101 -11.33 -8.52 -1.02
C VAL A 101 -10.69 -7.53 -0.05
N ASP A 102 -10.08 -6.48 -0.58
CA ASP A 102 -9.18 -5.61 0.17
C ASP A 102 -9.93 -4.66 1.09
N THR A 103 -9.32 -4.35 2.23
CA THR A 103 -9.73 -3.21 3.04
C THR A 103 -9.55 -1.94 2.22
N LYS A 104 -10.63 -1.27 1.84
CA LYS A 104 -10.61 -0.25 0.78
C LYS A 104 -11.21 1.07 1.26
N PHE A 105 -10.60 2.18 0.84
CA PHE A 105 -11.18 3.51 0.91
C PHE A 105 -11.65 3.92 -0.49
N GLU A 106 -12.92 4.26 -0.64
CA GLU A 106 -13.49 4.74 -1.89
C GLU A 106 -13.97 6.18 -1.73
N ALA A 107 -13.72 7.02 -2.75
CA ALA A 107 -14.13 8.41 -2.70
C ALA A 107 -14.41 9.04 -4.07
N THR A 108 -15.32 9.99 -4.08
CA THR A 108 -15.45 11.04 -5.09
C THR A 108 -15.35 12.38 -4.40
N PHE A 109 -14.40 13.21 -4.82
CA PHE A 109 -14.05 14.47 -4.20
C PHE A 109 -14.74 15.66 -4.89
N GLY A 110 -15.52 16.42 -4.11
CA GLY A 110 -16.18 17.64 -4.58
C GLY A 110 -15.23 18.83 -4.71
N GLN A 111 -15.76 19.91 -5.28
CA GLN A 111 -15.07 21.19 -5.44
C GLN A 111 -15.22 22.06 -4.19
N LYS A 112 -14.11 22.58 -3.66
CA LYS A 112 -14.13 23.41 -2.46
C LYS A 112 -14.81 24.76 -2.74
N GLY A 113 -15.70 25.17 -1.84
CA GLY A 113 -16.44 26.43 -1.94
C GLY A 113 -17.77 26.34 -2.69
N GLU A 114 -18.08 25.19 -3.28
CA GLU A 114 -19.37 24.92 -3.92
C GLU A 114 -20.38 24.31 -2.94
N GLY A 115 -21.68 24.42 -3.28
CA GLY A 115 -22.77 23.88 -2.45
C GLY A 115 -22.76 22.36 -2.35
N CYS A 116 -23.08 21.85 -1.16
CA CYS A 116 -23.33 20.43 -0.92
C CYS A 116 -24.60 20.24 -0.08
N ASP A 117 -25.71 19.98 -0.77
CA ASP A 117 -27.01 19.68 -0.18
C ASP A 117 -27.79 18.78 -1.16
N PRO A 118 -27.74 17.44 -0.96
CA PRO A 118 -28.48 16.51 -1.79
C PRO A 118 -29.99 16.79 -1.84
N SER A 119 -30.58 17.39 -0.80
CA SER A 119 -32.00 17.73 -0.77
C SER A 119 -32.37 18.90 -1.69
N LYS A 120 -31.38 19.77 -1.99
CA LYS A 120 -31.49 20.88 -2.94
C LYS A 120 -30.89 20.57 -4.31
N GLN A 121 -30.47 19.33 -4.54
CA GLN A 121 -29.74 18.90 -5.75
C GLN A 121 -28.41 19.63 -5.95
N GLU A 122 -27.77 20.06 -4.86
CA GLU A 122 -26.44 20.67 -4.87
C GLU A 122 -25.39 19.59 -4.62
N PHE A 123 -24.66 19.20 -5.66
CA PHE A 123 -23.70 18.07 -5.58
C PHE A 123 -22.24 18.47 -5.86
N THR A 124 -22.01 19.66 -6.44
CA THR A 124 -20.67 20.07 -6.90
C THR A 124 -19.66 20.12 -5.75
N GLY A 125 -20.08 20.60 -4.58
CA GLY A 125 -19.26 20.63 -3.39
C GLY A 125 -19.35 19.37 -2.52
N CYS A 126 -20.04 18.32 -2.97
CA CYS A 126 -20.19 17.09 -2.19
C CYS A 126 -19.04 16.12 -2.43
N GLU A 127 -18.51 15.60 -1.32
CA GLU A 127 -17.63 14.46 -1.28
C GLU A 127 -18.44 13.22 -0.91
N TRP A 128 -18.28 12.15 -1.67
CA TRP A 128 -18.94 10.87 -1.43
C TRP A 128 -17.87 9.88 -1.05
N ILE A 129 -17.88 9.39 0.18
CA ILE A 129 -16.83 8.51 0.68
C ILE A 129 -17.43 7.27 1.31
N ASP A 130 -16.74 6.15 1.19
CA ASP A 130 -17.06 4.95 1.94
C ASP A 130 -15.80 4.17 2.30
N VAL A 131 -15.89 3.51 3.45
CA VAL A 131 -14.98 2.44 3.85
C VAL A 131 -15.85 1.26 4.17
N SER A 132 -15.72 0.20 3.38
CA SER A 132 -16.65 -0.91 3.40
C SER A 132 -15.93 -2.26 3.40
N MET A 133 -16.61 -3.26 3.95
CA MET A 133 -16.24 -4.68 3.91
C MET A 133 -17.24 -5.46 3.04
N VAL A 134 -17.84 -4.79 2.04
CA VAL A 134 -18.80 -5.41 1.10
C VAL A 134 -18.11 -6.52 0.30
N ASP A 135 -16.88 -6.27 -0.14
CA ASP A 135 -16.10 -7.23 -0.90
C ASP A 135 -15.32 -8.21 -0.01
N GLY A 136 -15.07 -7.85 1.25
CA GLY A 136 -14.18 -8.59 2.14
C GLY A 136 -13.34 -7.67 3.01
N TRP A 137 -12.31 -8.23 3.65
CA TRP A 137 -11.23 -7.44 4.24
C TRP A 137 -9.88 -8.15 4.17
N THR A 138 -8.80 -7.37 4.19
CA THR A 138 -7.42 -7.87 4.32
C THR A 138 -6.75 -7.36 5.58
N LEU A 139 -6.73 -6.03 5.79
CA LEU A 139 -6.08 -5.39 6.93
C LEU A 139 -7.09 -4.81 7.95
N PRO A 140 -6.81 -4.89 9.26
CA PRO A 140 -7.48 -4.05 10.24
C PRO A 140 -7.19 -2.58 10.00
N PHE A 141 -8.15 -1.72 10.33
CA PHE A 141 -8.02 -0.29 10.09
C PHE A 141 -8.73 0.55 11.15
N LYS A 142 -8.43 1.84 11.17
CA LYS A 142 -9.22 2.87 11.84
C LYS A 142 -9.42 4.00 10.85
N PHE A 143 -10.66 4.42 10.67
CA PHE A 143 -11.02 5.48 9.73
C PHE A 143 -11.58 6.67 10.50
N GLU A 144 -11.03 7.85 10.22
CA GLU A 144 -11.40 9.09 10.90
C GLU A 144 -11.66 10.18 9.87
N VAL A 145 -12.69 10.98 10.11
CA VAL A 145 -13.04 12.13 9.26
C VAL A 145 -13.07 13.38 10.11
N THR A 146 -12.24 14.36 9.78
CA THR A 146 -12.30 15.71 10.37
C THR A 146 -13.00 16.64 9.39
N GLY A 147 -14.18 17.12 9.79
CA GLY A 147 -15.05 17.92 8.92
C GLY A 147 -16.53 17.69 9.22
N SER A 148 -17.39 18.24 8.36
CA SER A 148 -18.84 18.07 8.46
C SER A 148 -19.34 17.12 7.39
N CYS A 149 -19.89 15.98 7.82
CA CYS A 149 -20.47 14.97 6.96
C CYS A 149 -21.94 14.73 7.31
N VAL A 150 -22.68 14.12 6.39
CA VAL A 150 -24.03 13.62 6.56
C VAL A 150 -23.99 12.12 6.25
N SER A 151 -24.42 11.30 7.22
CA SER A 151 -24.59 9.86 6.99
C SER A 151 -25.81 9.66 6.07
N THR A 152 -25.64 8.96 4.95
CA THR A 152 -26.75 8.72 4.01
C THR A 152 -27.81 7.77 4.58
N SER A 153 -27.41 6.86 5.49
CA SER A 153 -28.31 5.92 6.16
C SER A 153 -29.21 6.58 7.22
N SER A 154 -28.70 7.59 7.94
CA SER A 154 -29.43 8.25 9.04
C SER A 154 -29.94 9.66 8.72
N GLY A 155 -29.41 10.29 7.66
CA GLY A 155 -29.67 11.68 7.31
C GLY A 155 -29.15 12.71 8.33
N LYS A 156 -28.38 12.27 9.33
CA LYS A 156 -27.86 13.14 10.40
C LYS A 156 -26.51 13.69 10.01
N THR A 157 -26.28 14.96 10.35
CA THR A 157 -24.95 15.56 10.34
C THR A 157 -24.09 14.88 11.40
N VAL A 158 -22.97 14.34 10.98
CA VAL A 158 -21.95 13.76 11.85
C VAL A 158 -20.69 14.59 11.67
N SER A 159 -20.24 15.15 12.78
CA SER A 159 -18.92 15.80 12.90
C SER A 159 -17.98 14.80 13.55
N ASP A 160 -16.73 14.77 13.09
CA ASP A 160 -15.67 13.95 13.65
C ASP A 160 -16.00 12.44 13.71
N VAL A 161 -16.29 11.87 12.53
CA VAL A 161 -16.57 10.43 12.40
C VAL A 161 -15.33 9.64 12.78
N SER A 162 -15.51 8.61 13.61
CA SER A 162 -14.45 7.65 13.94
C SER A 162 -15.01 6.22 13.88
N ILE A 163 -14.44 5.39 13.02
CA ILE A 163 -14.76 3.98 12.85
C ILE A 163 -13.50 3.20 13.21
N ASP A 164 -13.57 2.45 14.31
CA ASP A 164 -12.45 1.64 14.80
C ASP A 164 -12.66 0.16 14.46
N CYS A 165 -11.92 -0.27 13.44
CA CYS A 165 -11.84 -1.64 12.95
C CYS A 165 -10.50 -2.30 13.29
N SER A 166 -9.73 -1.74 14.23
CA SER A 166 -8.37 -2.22 14.54
C SER A 166 -8.35 -3.64 15.11
N LYS A 167 -9.51 -4.15 15.54
CA LYS A 167 -9.68 -5.48 16.15
C LYS A 167 -10.20 -6.54 15.20
N VAL A 168 -10.52 -6.20 13.94
CA VAL A 168 -10.83 -7.23 12.96
C VAL A 168 -9.57 -8.04 12.67
N SER A 169 -9.73 -9.34 12.55
CA SER A 169 -8.62 -10.24 12.27
C SER A 169 -9.07 -11.34 11.33
N ILE A 170 -8.12 -12.10 10.79
CA ILE A 170 -8.43 -13.26 9.97
C ILE A 170 -9.15 -14.37 10.76
N ASP A 171 -8.95 -14.42 12.08
CA ASP A 171 -9.59 -15.40 12.96
C ASP A 171 -11.10 -15.11 13.15
N ASP A 172 -11.53 -13.89 12.82
CA ASP A 172 -12.95 -13.51 12.80
C ASP A 172 -13.64 -13.95 11.51
N CYS A 173 -12.89 -14.40 10.51
CA CYS A 173 -13.44 -14.85 9.24
C CYS A 173 -14.13 -16.22 9.38
N PRO A 174 -15.40 -16.35 9.00
CA PRO A 174 -16.14 -17.61 9.13
C PRO A 174 -15.49 -18.77 8.38
N THR A 175 -15.41 -19.92 9.05
CA THR A 175 -14.89 -21.17 8.45
C THR A 175 -16.00 -22.12 7.99
N ALA A 176 -17.25 -21.81 8.37
CA ALA A 176 -18.43 -22.59 8.09
C ALA A 176 -19.65 -21.67 7.87
N GLU A 177 -19.54 -20.75 6.91
CA GLU A 177 -20.65 -19.89 6.50
C GLU A 177 -21.72 -20.72 5.79
N SER A 178 -22.98 -20.58 6.21
CA SER A 178 -24.08 -21.35 5.64
C SER A 178 -24.68 -20.59 4.45
N ILE A 179 -24.44 -21.11 3.24
CA ILE A 179 -24.98 -20.55 2.00
C ILE A 179 -26.11 -21.42 1.46
N GLU A 180 -27.27 -20.82 1.19
CA GLU A 180 -28.40 -21.53 0.62
C GLU A 180 -28.06 -22.09 -0.78
N GLY A 181 -28.39 -23.35 -1.02
CA GLY A 181 -28.09 -24.03 -2.30
C GLY A 181 -26.63 -24.45 -2.49
N VAL A 182 -25.71 -24.08 -1.59
CA VAL A 182 -24.28 -24.45 -1.66
C VAL A 182 -23.84 -25.28 -0.46
N GLY A 183 -24.29 -24.92 0.75
CA GLY A 183 -23.88 -25.52 2.00
C GLY A 183 -22.82 -24.68 2.74
N SER A 184 -21.98 -25.35 3.52
CA SER A 184 -21.00 -24.69 4.40
C SER A 184 -19.73 -24.29 3.63
N LEU A 185 -19.33 -23.02 3.71
CA LEU A 185 -18.13 -22.48 3.06
C LEU A 185 -17.11 -21.92 4.07
N ASP A 186 -15.83 -22.16 3.81
CA ASP A 186 -14.71 -21.46 4.45
C ASP A 186 -14.46 -20.15 3.68
N LEU A 187 -14.70 -19.01 4.34
CA LEU A 187 -14.57 -17.67 3.74
C LEU A 187 -13.15 -17.13 3.81
N ARG A 188 -12.21 -17.83 4.46
CA ARG A 188 -10.82 -17.35 4.55
C ARG A 188 -10.13 -17.40 3.19
N LEU A 189 -9.56 -16.28 2.79
CA LEU A 189 -8.68 -16.19 1.64
C LEU A 189 -7.35 -16.88 1.97
N LYS A 190 -7.03 -17.91 1.20
CA LYS A 190 -5.78 -18.67 1.29
C LYS A 190 -4.92 -18.37 0.07
N HIS A 191 -3.65 -18.04 0.30
CA HIS A 191 -2.67 -17.92 -0.77
C HIS A 191 -2.50 -19.30 -1.46
N PRO A 192 -2.61 -19.41 -2.80
CA PRO A 192 -2.63 -20.71 -3.48
C PRO A 192 -1.36 -21.53 -3.34
N GLN A 193 -0.21 -20.88 -3.21
CA GLN A 193 1.08 -21.57 -3.16
C GLN A 193 1.58 -21.82 -1.73
N THR A 194 1.31 -20.90 -0.81
CA THR A 194 1.85 -20.96 0.56
C THR A 194 0.83 -21.45 1.58
N GLY A 195 -0.47 -21.46 1.23
CA GLY A 195 -1.57 -21.81 2.14
C GLY A 195 -1.83 -20.78 3.24
N GLN A 196 -1.10 -19.66 3.24
CA GLN A 196 -1.22 -18.60 4.22
C GLN A 196 -2.61 -17.94 4.16
N LEU A 197 -3.17 -17.60 5.31
CA LEU A 197 -4.44 -16.87 5.40
C LEU A 197 -4.16 -15.36 5.28
N LEU A 198 -4.82 -14.70 4.33
CA LEU A 198 -4.48 -13.33 3.91
C LEU A 198 -5.63 -12.33 4.05
N GLY A 199 -6.86 -12.81 4.20
CA GLY A 199 -8.06 -11.97 4.24
C GLY A 199 -9.33 -12.80 4.33
N CYS A 200 -10.47 -12.14 4.32
CA CYS A 200 -11.77 -12.78 4.37
C CYS A 200 -12.60 -12.35 3.17
N TYR A 201 -13.16 -13.32 2.45
CA TYR A 201 -14.20 -13.03 1.47
C TYR A 201 -15.50 -12.68 2.18
N SER A 202 -16.24 -11.70 1.65
CA SER A 202 -17.68 -11.67 1.91
C SER A 202 -18.36 -12.86 1.22
N PRO A 203 -19.58 -13.26 1.66
CA PRO A 203 -20.36 -14.28 0.96
C PRO A 203 -20.53 -13.99 -0.54
N CYS A 204 -20.83 -12.75 -0.91
CA CYS A 204 -20.93 -12.34 -2.32
C CYS A 204 -19.61 -12.57 -3.07
N SER A 205 -18.50 -12.07 -2.52
CA SER A 205 -17.19 -12.19 -3.15
C SER A 205 -16.74 -13.64 -3.26
N LYS A 206 -17.02 -14.48 -2.27
CA LYS A 206 -16.72 -15.91 -2.33
C LYS A 206 -17.49 -16.60 -3.46
N LEU A 207 -18.70 -16.16 -3.73
CA LEU A 207 -19.57 -16.71 -4.77
C LEU A 207 -19.27 -16.14 -6.17
N THR A 208 -18.54 -15.04 -6.31
CA THR A 208 -18.42 -14.33 -7.61
C THR A 208 -17.00 -14.02 -8.06
N LEU A 209 -16.02 -13.92 -7.15
CA LEU A 209 -14.63 -13.65 -7.51
C LEU A 209 -13.88 -14.92 -7.89
N ARG A 210 -13.44 -15.00 -9.15
CA ARG A 210 -12.79 -16.19 -9.75
C ARG A 210 -11.28 -16.26 -9.57
N SER A 211 -10.69 -15.18 -9.05
CA SER A 211 -9.25 -15.09 -8.78
C SER A 211 -8.75 -16.28 -7.99
N TRP A 212 -7.50 -16.66 -8.23
CA TRP A 212 -6.84 -17.76 -7.50
C TRP A 212 -7.61 -19.10 -7.52
N ASN A 213 -8.27 -19.37 -8.65
CA ASN A 213 -8.99 -20.62 -8.90
C ASN A 213 -10.08 -20.93 -7.84
N ASN A 214 -10.78 -19.91 -7.38
CA ASN A 214 -11.94 -20.08 -6.51
C ASN A 214 -13.07 -20.82 -7.25
N THR A 215 -13.12 -22.15 -7.09
CA THR A 215 -14.01 -23.04 -7.85
C THR A 215 -15.48 -22.78 -7.61
N ILE A 216 -15.85 -22.27 -6.43
CA ILE A 216 -17.23 -21.88 -6.09
C ILE A 216 -17.72 -20.76 -7.01
N ALA A 217 -16.85 -19.81 -7.39
CA ALA A 217 -17.23 -18.64 -8.18
C ALA A 217 -17.21 -18.85 -9.69
N LYS A 218 -16.80 -20.05 -10.16
CA LYS A 218 -16.39 -20.30 -11.55
C LYS A 218 -17.43 -19.83 -12.58
N ASP A 219 -18.70 -20.11 -12.32
CA ASP A 219 -19.81 -19.90 -13.26
C ASP A 219 -20.89 -18.97 -12.69
N HIS A 220 -20.52 -18.15 -11.69
CA HIS A 220 -21.45 -17.26 -11.01
C HIS A 220 -21.08 -15.80 -11.24
N THR A 221 -22.13 -14.99 -11.22
CA THR A 221 -22.15 -13.54 -11.29
C THR A 221 -23.04 -13.02 -10.15
N PRO A 222 -22.92 -11.74 -9.77
CA PRO A 222 -23.76 -11.17 -8.73
C PRO A 222 -25.28 -11.33 -8.98
N GLN A 223 -25.70 -11.46 -10.24
CA GLN A 223 -27.10 -11.60 -10.65
C GLN A 223 -27.65 -13.02 -10.55
N ASP A 224 -26.79 -14.03 -10.41
CA ASP A 224 -27.25 -15.43 -10.38
C ASP A 224 -27.96 -15.75 -9.07
N ALA A 225 -28.97 -16.63 -9.12
CA ALA A 225 -29.84 -16.93 -7.98
C ALA A 225 -29.11 -17.39 -6.71
N VAL A 226 -27.93 -18.03 -6.86
CA VAL A 226 -27.10 -18.48 -5.74
C VAL A 226 -26.35 -17.33 -5.04
N ALA A 227 -26.04 -16.25 -5.77
CA ALA A 227 -25.22 -15.14 -5.30
C ALA A 227 -26.03 -13.87 -5.02
N ALA A 228 -27.10 -13.62 -5.77
CA ALA A 228 -27.94 -12.44 -5.66
C ALA A 228 -28.39 -12.15 -4.22
N PRO A 229 -28.87 -13.12 -3.41
CA PRO A 229 -29.27 -12.87 -2.03
C PRO A 229 -28.15 -12.37 -1.10
N TYR A 230 -26.89 -12.49 -1.53
CA TYR A 230 -25.69 -12.07 -0.81
C TYR A 230 -24.99 -10.86 -1.45
N CYS A 231 -25.18 -10.66 -2.76
CA CYS A 231 -24.57 -9.57 -3.54
C CYS A 231 -25.47 -8.34 -3.70
N CYS A 232 -26.78 -8.54 -3.60
CA CYS A 232 -27.79 -7.50 -3.73
C CYS A 232 -27.75 -6.71 -5.05
N PRO A 233 -27.73 -7.38 -6.22
CA PRO A 233 -27.69 -6.73 -7.53
C PRO A 233 -28.94 -5.88 -7.76
N THR A 234 -28.75 -4.57 -7.87
CA THR A 234 -29.83 -3.61 -8.10
C THR A 234 -29.67 -2.97 -9.48
N PRO A 235 -30.65 -3.07 -10.40
CA PRO A 235 -31.91 -3.84 -10.36
C PRO A 235 -31.74 -5.36 -10.65
N PRO A 236 -32.78 -6.21 -10.42
CA PRO A 236 -34.15 -5.89 -9.99
C PRO A 236 -34.37 -5.92 -8.48
N GLU A 237 -33.39 -6.38 -7.70
CA GLU A 237 -33.50 -6.37 -6.24
C GLU A 237 -33.59 -4.93 -5.75
N SER A 238 -34.42 -4.69 -4.72
CA SER A 238 -34.47 -3.39 -4.06
C SER A 238 -33.60 -3.41 -2.80
N PRO A 239 -33.11 -2.25 -2.33
CA PRO A 239 -32.40 -2.17 -1.05
C PRO A 239 -33.17 -2.82 0.11
N ASP A 240 -34.49 -2.63 0.17
CA ASP A 240 -35.34 -3.22 1.21
C ASP A 240 -35.51 -4.73 1.08
N ALA A 241 -35.49 -5.27 -0.14
CA ALA A 241 -35.53 -6.72 -0.36
C ALA A 241 -34.21 -7.36 0.10
N CYS A 242 -33.07 -6.78 -0.29
CA CYS A 242 -31.75 -7.25 0.14
C CYS A 242 -31.59 -7.25 1.67
N ARG A 243 -32.02 -6.18 2.35
CA ARG A 243 -31.97 -6.11 3.83
C ARG A 243 -32.81 -7.18 4.51
N LYS A 244 -33.91 -7.61 3.88
CA LYS A 244 -34.77 -8.70 4.36
C LYS A 244 -34.26 -10.08 3.94
N GLY A 245 -33.28 -10.11 3.03
CA GLY A 245 -32.62 -11.31 2.54
C GLY A 245 -31.66 -11.91 3.57
N PRO A 246 -31.00 -13.02 3.20
CA PRO A 246 -30.16 -13.77 4.13
C PRO A 246 -28.83 -13.09 4.46
N VAL A 247 -28.36 -12.13 3.65
CA VAL A 247 -27.02 -11.53 3.78
C VAL A 247 -26.75 -10.93 5.15
N GLY A 248 -27.71 -10.19 5.72
CA GLY A 248 -27.57 -9.55 7.03
C GLY A 248 -27.44 -10.55 8.19
N GLU A 249 -27.90 -11.79 7.99
CA GLU A 249 -27.89 -12.85 8.99
C GLU A 249 -26.68 -13.79 8.90
N THR A 250 -25.81 -13.58 7.91
CA THR A 250 -24.59 -14.37 7.71
C THR A 250 -23.63 -14.25 8.90
N GLN A 251 -22.83 -15.30 9.13
CA GLN A 251 -21.78 -15.25 10.15
C GLN A 251 -20.76 -14.14 9.84
N TYR A 252 -20.50 -13.90 8.55
CA TYR A 252 -19.65 -12.83 8.06
C TYR A 252 -20.13 -11.45 8.51
N VAL A 253 -21.37 -11.07 8.20
CA VAL A 253 -21.90 -9.75 8.58
C VAL A 253 -21.95 -9.61 10.10
N LYS A 254 -22.34 -10.67 10.82
CA LYS A 254 -22.29 -10.70 12.30
C LYS A 254 -20.87 -10.47 12.84
N ALA A 255 -19.84 -11.02 12.21
CA ALA A 255 -18.45 -10.81 12.59
C ALA A 255 -18.01 -9.37 12.32
N VAL A 256 -18.36 -8.81 11.15
CA VAL A 256 -18.09 -7.41 10.79
C VAL A 256 -18.74 -6.48 11.80
N HIS A 257 -20.05 -6.58 12.04
CA HIS A 257 -20.74 -5.70 13.01
C HIS A 257 -20.20 -5.80 14.43
N LYS A 258 -19.77 -6.99 14.83
CA LYS A 258 -19.17 -7.22 16.15
C LYS A 258 -17.78 -6.59 16.29
N LYS A 259 -16.95 -6.62 15.24
CA LYS A 259 -15.55 -6.16 15.28
C LYS A 259 -15.34 -4.74 14.74
N CYS A 260 -16.29 -4.26 13.96
CA CYS A 260 -16.28 -3.03 13.18
C CYS A 260 -17.66 -2.36 13.20
N PRO A 261 -18.18 -1.97 14.38
CA PRO A 261 -19.46 -1.31 14.44
C PRO A 261 -19.42 -0.02 13.60
N GLY A 262 -20.34 0.11 12.66
CA GLY A 262 -20.44 1.26 11.75
C GLY A 262 -19.90 1.04 10.34
N VAL A 263 -19.31 -0.10 10.00
CA VAL A 263 -18.90 -0.42 8.62
C VAL A 263 -19.95 -1.26 7.90
N TYR A 264 -20.11 -1.06 6.59
CA TYR A 264 -20.91 -1.94 5.74
C TYR A 264 -20.25 -3.31 5.56
N GLY A 265 -20.95 -4.37 5.95
CA GLY A 265 -20.63 -5.75 5.58
C GLY A 265 -21.25 -6.19 4.25
N TYR A 266 -22.20 -5.43 3.69
CA TYR A 266 -22.84 -5.69 2.39
C TYR A 266 -23.48 -4.40 1.79
N SER A 267 -23.92 -4.44 0.52
CA SER A 267 -24.27 -3.25 -0.29
C SER A 267 -25.39 -2.35 0.26
N TYR A 268 -26.23 -2.84 1.16
CA TYR A 268 -27.36 -2.08 1.75
C TYR A 268 -27.45 -2.20 3.27
N ASP A 269 -26.31 -2.48 3.89
CA ASP A 269 -26.16 -2.56 5.33
C ASP A 269 -26.55 -1.24 6.03
N ASP A 270 -26.84 -1.29 7.31
CA ASP A 270 -27.33 -0.14 8.10
C ASP A 270 -26.20 0.63 8.82
N GLY A 271 -24.94 0.32 8.49
CA GLY A 271 -23.75 1.02 8.96
C GLY A 271 -23.66 2.50 8.54
N MET A 272 -22.56 3.16 8.95
CA MET A 272 -22.27 4.55 8.59
C MET A 272 -22.09 4.73 7.08
N GLY A 273 -21.64 3.67 6.40
CA GLY A 273 -21.86 3.51 4.97
C GLY A 273 -21.22 4.55 4.07
N LEU A 274 -21.86 4.76 2.92
CA LEU A 274 -21.63 5.92 2.06
C LEU A 274 -21.95 7.19 2.86
N MET A 275 -20.96 8.05 3.07
CA MET A 275 -21.12 9.35 3.71
C MET A 275 -20.98 10.45 2.68
N THR A 276 -21.77 11.51 2.85
CA THR A 276 -21.67 12.72 2.05
C THR A 276 -21.05 13.82 2.89
N CYS A 277 -19.87 14.31 2.54
CA CYS A 277 -19.19 15.39 3.25
C CYS A 277 -19.14 16.67 2.43
N THR A 278 -19.08 17.83 3.07
CA THR A 278 -18.78 19.08 2.37
C THR A 278 -17.30 19.09 1.97
N ALA A 279 -17.01 19.56 0.75
CA ALA A 279 -15.67 19.61 0.21
C ALA A 279 -14.65 20.27 1.14
N GLY A 280 -13.56 19.55 1.40
CA GLY A 280 -12.48 19.98 2.31
C GLY A 280 -12.44 19.25 3.65
N ALA A 281 -13.26 18.21 3.84
CA ALA A 281 -13.05 17.27 4.94
C ALA A 281 -11.70 16.55 4.78
N ILE A 282 -11.10 16.16 5.91
CA ILE A 282 -9.84 15.41 5.96
C ILE A 282 -10.15 13.98 6.40
N TYR A 283 -9.71 13.03 5.59
CA TYR A 283 -9.88 11.59 5.76
C TYR A 283 -8.57 10.98 6.23
N THR A 284 -8.57 10.33 7.39
CA THR A 284 -7.41 9.61 7.91
C THR A 284 -7.73 8.12 7.98
N MET A 285 -7.04 7.33 7.16
CA MET A 285 -7.11 5.87 7.17
C MET A 285 -5.83 5.33 7.83
N THR A 286 -5.95 4.81 9.04
CA THR A 286 -4.86 4.11 9.71
C THR A 286 -4.99 2.62 9.49
N LEU A 287 -3.98 1.99 8.90
CA LEU A 287 -3.94 0.56 8.62
C LEU A 287 -3.00 -0.14 9.60
N TYR A 288 -3.44 -1.29 10.10
CA TYR A 288 -2.70 -2.10 11.06
C TYR A 288 -2.21 -3.39 10.39
N CYS A 289 -1.14 -3.94 10.93
CA CYS A 289 -0.63 -5.22 10.49
C CYS A 289 -1.61 -6.36 10.80
N PRO A 290 -1.77 -7.36 9.91
CA PRO A 290 -2.46 -8.59 10.27
C PRO A 290 -1.70 -9.27 11.39
N SER A 291 -2.41 -9.82 12.38
CA SER A 291 -1.82 -10.64 13.44
C SER A 291 -1.05 -11.87 12.94
N SER A 292 -1.18 -12.22 11.65
CA SER A 292 -0.73 -13.47 11.04
C SER A 292 0.18 -13.30 9.82
N LEU A 293 0.75 -12.13 9.54
CA LEU A 293 1.88 -12.12 8.61
C LEU A 293 3.05 -12.78 9.34
N PRO A 294 3.52 -13.97 8.91
CA PRO A 294 4.81 -14.43 9.38
C PRO A 294 5.79 -13.32 8.98
N SER A 295 6.57 -12.86 9.96
CA SER A 295 7.75 -12.04 9.69
C SER A 295 8.41 -12.61 8.43
N PRO A 296 8.77 -11.78 7.44
CA PRO A 296 9.53 -12.29 6.29
C PRO A 296 10.64 -13.14 6.87
N SER A 297 10.75 -14.40 6.40
CA SER A 297 11.87 -15.27 6.77
C SER A 297 13.10 -14.38 6.73
N PRO A 298 13.86 -14.26 7.84
CA PRO A 298 14.95 -13.31 7.90
C PRO A 298 15.73 -13.49 6.62
N SER A 299 15.94 -12.40 5.87
CA SER A 299 16.87 -12.44 4.76
C SER A 299 18.09 -13.20 5.28
N PRO A 300 18.59 -14.22 4.56
CA PRO A 300 19.75 -14.99 5.01
C PRO A 300 20.75 -13.98 5.56
N PRO A 301 21.25 -14.18 6.80
CA PRO A 301 21.96 -13.14 7.54
C PRO A 301 22.89 -12.46 6.57
N SER A 302 22.75 -11.14 6.42
CA SER A 302 23.71 -10.38 5.65
C SER A 302 25.09 -10.92 6.06
N PRO A 303 25.95 -11.32 5.10
CA PRO A 303 27.29 -11.75 5.42
C PRO A 303 27.83 -10.77 6.46
N PRO A 304 28.43 -11.25 7.57
CA PRO A 304 28.82 -10.39 8.68
C PRO A 304 29.45 -9.15 8.07
N SER A 305 28.89 -7.98 8.42
CA SER A 305 29.43 -6.72 7.94
C SER A 305 30.94 -6.81 8.07
N PRO A 306 31.71 -6.58 6.98
CA PRO A 306 33.15 -6.52 7.10
C PRO A 306 33.46 -5.64 8.31
N PRO A 307 34.39 -6.04 9.19
CA PRO A 307 34.70 -5.24 10.36
C PRO A 307 34.88 -3.80 9.90
N SER A 308 34.19 -2.88 10.57
CA SER A 308 34.28 -1.45 10.30
C SER A 308 35.74 -1.12 10.06
N PRO A 309 36.13 -0.55 8.91
CA PRO A 309 37.52 -0.29 8.62
C PRO A 309 38.07 0.54 9.78
N SER A 310 39.08 -0.03 10.45
CA SER A 310 39.88 0.69 11.43
C SER A 310 40.30 2.03 10.82
N PRO A 311 40.42 3.10 11.64
CA PRO A 311 40.90 4.40 11.15
C PRO A 311 42.12 4.19 10.24
N PRO A 312 42.20 4.91 9.10
CA PRO A 312 43.16 4.59 8.06
C PRO A 312 44.56 4.62 8.65
N SER A 313 45.17 3.44 8.69
CA SER A 313 46.61 3.32 8.87
C SER A 313 47.29 4.07 7.72
N PRO A 314 48.47 4.68 7.93
CA PRO A 314 49.15 5.46 6.91
C PRO A 314 49.28 4.64 5.62
N SER A 315 48.88 5.24 4.49
CA SER A 315 48.92 4.60 3.18
C SER A 315 50.24 3.86 2.95
N PRO A 316 50.23 2.63 2.41
CA PRO A 316 51.46 2.01 1.95
C PRO A 316 52.06 2.89 0.85
N SER A 317 53.35 3.19 0.96
CA SER A 317 54.10 4.04 0.05
C SER A 317 54.28 3.45 -1.36
N LYS A 318 53.72 2.26 -1.65
CA LYS A 318 53.78 1.54 -2.93
C LYS A 318 52.43 0.84 -3.20
N CYS A 319 51.97 0.82 -4.44
CA CYS A 319 50.71 0.23 -4.92
C CYS A 319 50.92 -0.43 -6.30
N SER A 320 50.00 -1.32 -6.71
CA SER A 320 49.95 -1.90 -8.05
C SER A 320 49.00 -1.13 -8.96
N VAL A 321 49.18 -1.26 -10.28
CA VAL A 321 48.19 -0.74 -11.23
C VAL A 321 46.84 -1.40 -10.97
N GLY A 322 45.79 -0.58 -10.80
CA GLY A 322 44.43 -1.04 -10.50
C GLY A 322 44.06 -1.08 -9.02
N ASP A 323 45.00 -0.83 -8.09
CA ASP A 323 44.70 -0.80 -6.66
C ASP A 323 43.80 0.39 -6.28
N SER A 324 42.89 0.19 -5.32
CA SER A 324 42.09 1.29 -4.77
C SER A 324 42.94 2.15 -3.83
N VAL A 325 43.29 3.36 -4.26
CA VAL A 325 44.17 4.30 -3.56
C VAL A 325 43.49 5.65 -3.36
N SER A 326 43.98 6.44 -2.40
CA SER A 326 43.42 7.77 -2.13
C SER A 326 43.78 8.79 -3.19
N CYS A 327 42.80 9.55 -3.62
CA CYS A 327 42.99 10.70 -4.49
C CYS A 327 43.81 11.79 -3.77
N PRO A 328 44.83 12.36 -4.42
CA PRO A 328 45.62 13.45 -3.85
C PRO A 328 44.74 14.64 -3.43
N GLY A 329 44.82 15.04 -2.17
CA GLY A 329 44.08 16.20 -1.64
C GLY A 329 42.58 15.97 -1.39
N SER A 330 42.09 14.73 -1.43
CA SER A 330 40.68 14.38 -1.21
C SER A 330 40.54 13.10 -0.37
N SER A 331 39.37 12.90 0.24
CA SER A 331 38.98 11.63 0.87
C SER A 331 38.40 10.62 -0.14
N ALA A 332 38.29 11.00 -1.41
CA ALA A 332 37.83 10.10 -2.47
C ALA A 332 38.88 9.02 -2.79
N LEU A 333 38.41 7.82 -3.13
CA LEU A 333 39.25 6.72 -3.63
C LEU A 333 39.14 6.62 -5.14
N CYS A 334 40.22 6.18 -5.79
CA CYS A 334 40.26 5.86 -7.22
C CYS A 334 41.02 4.55 -7.42
N ALA A 335 40.82 3.90 -8.57
CA ALA A 335 41.51 2.66 -8.92
C ALA A 335 41.78 2.62 -10.43
N GLY A 336 42.97 2.16 -10.83
CA GLY A 336 43.36 2.05 -12.24
C GLY A 336 43.23 3.36 -13.04
N ASP A 337 42.85 3.24 -14.32
CA ASP A 337 42.71 4.33 -15.30
C ASP A 337 41.45 5.18 -15.06
N ALA A 338 41.39 5.82 -13.91
CA ALA A 338 40.31 6.67 -13.47
C ALA A 338 40.80 8.09 -13.09
N CYS A 339 39.88 9.05 -13.15
CA CYS A 339 40.15 10.43 -12.74
C CYS A 339 39.65 10.69 -11.32
N CYS A 340 40.47 11.36 -10.54
CA CYS A 340 40.10 11.90 -9.24
C CYS A 340 39.15 13.10 -9.39
N PRO A 341 38.38 13.45 -8.33
CA PRO A 341 37.44 14.59 -8.38
C PRO A 341 38.09 15.95 -8.69
N ASP A 342 39.38 16.09 -8.44
CA ASP A 342 40.16 17.31 -8.74
C ASP A 342 40.67 17.36 -10.20
N GLY A 343 40.36 16.32 -10.98
CA GLY A 343 40.75 16.13 -12.38
C GLY A 343 42.11 15.46 -12.58
N SER A 344 42.81 15.03 -11.53
CA SER A 344 44.10 14.32 -11.64
C SER A 344 43.94 12.83 -11.95
N THR A 345 44.91 12.27 -12.68
CA THR A 345 44.99 10.82 -12.90
C THR A 345 45.28 10.09 -11.60
N CYS A 346 44.55 8.98 -11.35
CA CYS A 346 44.71 8.16 -10.17
C CYS A 346 46.16 7.68 -9.97
N PRO A 347 46.71 7.68 -8.72
CA PRO A 347 48.07 7.23 -8.46
C PRO A 347 48.36 5.78 -8.91
N SER A 348 47.36 4.90 -8.87
CA SER A 348 47.42 3.51 -9.33
C SER A 348 47.06 3.32 -10.82
N ALA A 349 46.91 4.39 -11.61
CA ALA A 349 46.61 4.24 -13.05
C ALA A 349 47.82 3.69 -13.81
N GLU A 350 47.64 3.26 -15.06
CA GLU A 350 48.78 3.02 -15.92
C GLU A 350 49.55 4.32 -16.22
N LYS A 351 50.87 4.23 -16.35
CA LYS A 351 51.73 5.39 -16.62
C LYS A 351 51.38 6.08 -17.95
N SER A 352 50.87 5.33 -18.91
CA SER A 352 50.45 5.80 -20.23
C SER A 352 49.07 6.45 -20.27
N TYR A 353 48.30 6.42 -19.18
CA TYR A 353 46.93 6.93 -19.19
C TYR A 353 46.88 8.47 -19.19
N GLN A 354 46.28 9.03 -20.24
CA GLN A 354 46.14 10.49 -20.45
C GLN A 354 44.67 10.94 -20.50
N GLY A 355 43.73 10.13 -20.00
CA GLY A 355 42.29 10.41 -20.08
C GLY A 355 41.79 11.51 -19.14
N CYS A 356 42.61 11.98 -18.20
CA CYS A 356 42.23 13.01 -17.22
C CYS A 356 42.77 14.39 -17.56
N SER A 357 42.11 15.41 -17.02
CA SER A 357 42.47 16.82 -17.24
C SER A 357 43.84 17.22 -16.66
N LYS A 358 44.36 16.46 -15.69
CA LYS A 358 45.68 16.66 -15.09
C LYS A 358 46.43 15.32 -14.99
N PRO A 359 47.76 15.29 -15.19
CA PRO A 359 48.56 14.09 -15.01
C PRO A 359 48.58 13.62 -13.54
N LYS A 360 49.16 12.43 -13.30
CA LYS A 360 49.37 11.93 -11.93
C LYS A 360 50.18 12.93 -11.10
N SER A 361 49.66 13.34 -9.95
CA SER A 361 50.37 14.20 -9.00
C SER A 361 51.19 13.41 -7.97
N LYS A 362 50.87 12.13 -7.78
CA LYS A 362 51.67 11.12 -7.07
C LYS A 362 51.54 9.82 -7.84
N ASP A 363 52.64 9.11 -8.05
CA ASP A 363 52.64 7.76 -8.61
C ASP A 363 53.11 6.79 -7.53
N CYS A 364 52.26 5.83 -7.16
CA CYS A 364 52.63 4.79 -6.19
C CYS A 364 53.06 3.49 -6.86
N THR A 365 53.09 3.44 -8.21
CA THR A 365 53.44 2.26 -9.00
C THR A 365 54.93 2.21 -9.40
N GLU A 366 55.77 3.18 -8.98
CA GLU A 366 57.17 3.28 -9.43
C GLU A 366 58.23 2.70 -8.48
N GLU A 367 58.77 1.54 -8.86
CA GLU A 367 60.18 1.09 -8.86
C GLU A 367 60.16 -0.13 -9.82
N GLN A 368 60.91 -0.26 -10.94
CA GLN A 368 62.28 0.10 -11.25
C GLN A 368 62.43 0.27 -12.78
N THR A 369 63.12 1.32 -13.22
CA THR A 369 64.09 1.16 -14.32
C THR A 369 65.45 1.49 -13.74
N GLU A 370 66.28 0.48 -13.53
CA GLU A 370 67.72 0.69 -13.46
C GLU A 370 68.39 -0.07 -14.61
N THR A 371 69.07 0.71 -15.41
CA THR A 371 69.89 0.36 -16.56
C THR A 371 70.98 -0.64 -16.16
N MET A 372 71.08 -1.80 -16.82
CA MET A 372 72.34 -2.55 -16.90
C MET A 372 73.07 -2.16 -18.19
N VAL A 373 74.14 -1.37 -18.04
CA VAL A 373 75.25 -1.32 -19.02
C VAL A 373 76.43 -2.08 -18.41
N VAL A 374 76.79 -3.21 -19.02
CA VAL A 374 78.15 -3.80 -19.11
C VAL A 374 78.07 -4.78 -20.29
N VAL A 375 78.84 -4.76 -21.39
CA VAL A 375 80.16 -4.20 -21.75
C VAL A 375 80.05 -3.49 -23.10
#